data_AF-A0A8B6F801-F1
#
_entry.id   AF-A0A8B6F801-F1
#
_cell.length_a   1.000
_cell.length_b   1.000
_cell.length_c   1.000
_cell.angle_alpha   90.00
_cell.angle_beta   90.00
_cell.angle_gamma   90.00
#
_symmetry.space_group_name_H-M   'P 1'
#
loop_
_entity.id
_entity.type
_entity.pdbx_description
1 polymer ?
#
loop_
_entity_poly.entity_id
_entity_poly.type
_entity_poly.pdbx_seq_one_letter_code
_entity_poly.pdbx_strand_id
1 'polypeptide(L)'
;MEEQGIIRKSMSPWSSPILLVAKPNGEKRVCVDYRKLNRLTKIYTQSLPNLSDVLDTLGEKHAQTYSVCDMRQGFWQLELDEQSKEKTAFMTHRGQYEFNRLPLWPSKFTCNLQHDNE
;
A
#
# COMPACT_ATOMS: atom_id res chain seq x y z
N MET A 1 13.78 -3.48 5.28
CA MET A 1 12.44 -3.13 5.80
C MET A 1 12.52 -2.56 7.20
N GLU A 2 13.11 -3.24 8.19
CA GLU A 2 13.24 -2.70 9.56
C GLU A 2 14.17 -1.48 9.63
N GLU A 3 15.39 -1.57 9.08
CA GLU A 3 16.33 -0.42 8.99
C GLU A 3 15.78 0.77 8.18
N GLN A 4 14.86 0.49 7.26
CA GLN A 4 14.21 1.52 6.43
C GLN A 4 12.96 2.13 7.10
N GLY A 5 12.63 1.70 8.32
CA GLY A 5 11.47 2.18 9.07
C GLY A 5 10.11 1.71 8.53
N ILE A 6 10.08 0.82 7.53
CA ILE A 6 8.83 0.32 6.90
C ILE A 6 8.07 -0.60 7.86
N ILE A 7 8.79 -1.39 8.65
CA ILE A 7 8.23 -2.30 9.65
C ILE A 7 8.90 -2.08 11.01
N ARG A 8 8.19 -2.42 12.09
CA ARG A 8 8.72 -2.46 13.47
C ARG A 8 8.32 -3.76 14.17
N LYS A 9 9.02 -4.11 15.25
CA LYS A 9 8.60 -5.24 16.11
C LYS A 9 7.22 -4.97 16.68
N SER A 10 6.39 -6.00 16.73
CA SER A 10 5.02 -5.92 17.19
C SER A 10 4.75 -6.91 18.33
N MET A 11 3.83 -6.55 19.21
CA MET A 11 3.19 -7.44 20.18
C MET A 11 1.68 -7.48 19.98
N SER A 12 1.23 -7.18 18.75
CA SER A 12 -0.19 -7.10 18.40
C SER A 12 -0.90 -8.46 18.59
N PRO A 13 -2.17 -8.46 19.01
CA PRO A 13 -2.98 -9.68 19.02
C PRO A 13 -3.31 -10.18 17.61
N TRP A 14 -3.08 -9.36 16.57
CA TRP A 14 -3.29 -9.74 15.19
C TRP A 14 -2.06 -10.42 14.59
N SER A 15 -2.28 -11.41 13.75
CA SER A 15 -1.20 -12.02 12.97
C SER A 15 -1.72 -12.55 11.65
N SER A 16 -1.16 -12.05 10.56
CA SER A 16 -1.41 -12.54 9.20
C SER A 16 -0.18 -13.32 8.70
N PRO A 17 -0.34 -14.42 7.95
CA PRO A 17 0.79 -15.19 7.47
C PRO A 17 1.54 -14.43 6.37
N ILE A 18 2.87 -14.53 6.40
CA ILE A 18 3.77 -13.98 5.38
C ILE A 18 4.03 -15.00 4.27
N LEU A 19 4.06 -14.52 3.03
CA LEU A 19 4.31 -15.26 1.81
C LEU A 19 5.52 -14.64 1.10
N LEU A 20 6.43 -15.47 0.62
CA LEU A 20 7.55 -15.05 -0.22
C LEU A 20 7.26 -15.47 -1.66
N VAL A 21 7.11 -14.49 -2.54
CA VAL A 21 6.83 -14.71 -3.96
C VAL A 21 8.07 -14.35 -4.76
N ALA A 22 8.54 -15.26 -5.62
CA ALA A 22 9.63 -14.97 -6.54
C ALA A 22 9.11 -14.12 -7.70
N LYS A 23 9.79 -13.00 -7.98
CA LYS A 23 9.62 -12.24 -9.21
C LYS A 23 10.31 -12.98 -10.37
N PRO A 24 9.91 -12.72 -11.63
CA PRO A 24 10.60 -13.27 -12.80
C PRO A 24 12.10 -12.92 -12.87
N ASN A 25 12.51 -11.79 -12.29
CA ASN A 25 13.91 -11.35 -12.21
C ASN A 25 14.71 -12.02 -11.06
N GLY A 26 14.12 -12.97 -10.33
CA GLY A 26 14.77 -13.67 -9.21
C GLY A 26 14.69 -12.95 -7.86
N GLU A 27 14.23 -11.69 -7.81
CA GLU A 27 14.01 -10.99 -6.55
C GLU A 27 12.82 -11.57 -5.79
N LYS A 28 12.86 -11.55 -4.46
CA LYS A 28 11.74 -12.00 -3.62
C LYS A 28 10.84 -10.81 -3.24
N ARG A 29 9.53 -10.96 -3.40
CA ARG A 29 8.51 -10.06 -2.85
C ARG A 29 7.97 -10.65 -1.56
N VAL A 30 7.96 -9.82 -0.52
CA VAL A 30 7.22 -10.10 0.71
C VAL A 30 5.76 -9.72 0.47
N CYS A 31 4.86 -10.69 0.59
CA CYS A 31 3.42 -10.51 0.51
C CYS A 31 2.80 -10.99 1.82
N VAL A 32 1.89 -10.23 2.41
CA VAL A 32 1.16 -10.68 3.61
C VAL A 32 -0.27 -11.01 3.21
N ASP A 33 -0.76 -12.17 3.64
CA ASP A 33 -2.11 -12.61 3.29
C ASP A 33 -3.16 -11.90 4.15
N TYR A 34 -3.61 -10.74 3.65
CA TYR A 34 -4.67 -9.96 4.28
C TYR A 34 -6.08 -10.40 3.91
N ARG A 35 -6.32 -11.58 3.32
CA ARG A 35 -7.69 -11.99 2.93
C ARG A 35 -8.68 -11.97 4.11
N LYS A 36 -8.24 -12.41 5.30
CA LYS A 36 -9.07 -12.37 6.52
C LYS A 36 -9.29 -10.93 6.99
N LEU A 37 -8.22 -10.13 7.05
CA LEU A 37 -8.29 -8.73 7.44
C LEU A 37 -9.22 -7.95 6.50
N ASN A 38 -9.04 -8.11 5.19
CA ASN A 38 -9.85 -7.46 4.16
C ASN A 38 -11.34 -7.77 4.33
N ARG A 39 -11.74 -8.97 4.78
CA ARG A 39 -13.17 -9.26 5.04
C ARG A 39 -13.76 -8.45 6.20
N LEU A 40 -12.94 -8.11 7.19
CA LEU A 40 -13.35 -7.34 8.37
C LEU A 40 -13.28 -5.82 8.12
N THR A 41 -12.44 -5.39 7.19
CA THR A 41 -12.25 -3.96 6.87
C THR A 41 -13.36 -3.46 5.95
N LYS A 42 -13.97 -2.34 6.32
CA LYS A 42 -14.92 -1.60 5.46
C LYS A 42 -14.19 -1.15 4.19
N ILE A 43 -14.84 -1.32 3.04
CA ILE A 43 -14.30 -0.81 1.78
C ILE A 43 -14.62 0.68 1.75
N TYR A 44 -13.58 1.50 1.62
CA TYR A 44 -13.76 2.88 1.20
C TYR A 44 -13.57 2.91 -0.31
N THR A 45 -14.66 3.18 -1.03
CA THR A 45 -14.64 3.30 -2.50
C THR A 45 -14.85 4.76 -2.85
N GLN A 46 -13.79 5.45 -3.24
CA GLN A 46 -13.90 6.70 -3.96
C GLN A 46 -13.91 6.38 -5.46
N SER A 47 -14.81 7.02 -6.21
CA SER A 47 -14.82 6.91 -7.66
C SER A 47 -13.59 7.61 -8.22
N LEU A 48 -12.70 6.84 -8.84
CA LEU A 48 -11.65 7.41 -9.68
C LEU A 48 -12.32 8.17 -10.84
N PRO A 49 -11.81 9.35 -11.23
CA PRO A 49 -12.30 10.01 -12.42
C PRO A 49 -12.11 9.10 -13.63
N ASN A 50 -13.03 9.17 -14.59
CA ASN A 50 -12.91 8.39 -15.80
C ASN A 50 -11.65 8.82 -16.54
N LEU A 51 -10.92 7.86 -17.11
CA LEU A 51 -9.73 8.15 -17.90
C LEU A 51 -10.05 9.09 -19.07
N SER A 52 -11.22 8.97 -19.71
CA SER A 52 -11.65 9.91 -20.78
C SER A 52 -11.70 11.32 -20.24
N ASP A 53 -12.42 11.56 -19.14
CA ASP A 53 -12.56 12.89 -18.54
C ASP A 53 -11.21 13.51 -18.16
N VAL A 54 -10.29 12.70 -17.63
CA VAL A 54 -8.93 13.13 -17.29
C VAL A 54 -8.15 13.53 -18.54
N LEU A 55 -8.24 12.75 -19.62
CA LEU A 55 -7.55 13.01 -20.87
C LEU A 55 -8.14 14.21 -21.62
N ASP A 56 -9.47 14.38 -21.59
CA ASP A 56 -10.17 15.50 -22.19
C ASP A 56 -9.74 16.80 -21.49
N THR A 57 -9.76 16.83 -20.16
CA THR A 57 -9.27 17.95 -19.34
C THR A 57 -7.78 18.27 -19.62
N LEU A 58 -6.98 17.24 -19.90
CA LEU A 58 -5.56 17.39 -20.23
C LEU A 58 -5.35 17.95 -21.65
N GLY A 59 -6.22 17.58 -22.59
CA GLY A 59 -6.20 18.00 -23.98
C GLY A 59 -6.68 19.44 -24.18
N GLU A 60 -7.67 19.89 -23.39
CA GLU A 60 -8.16 21.28 -23.38
C GLU A 60 -7.05 22.31 -23.10
N LYS A 61 -6.01 21.91 -22.36
CA LYS A 61 -4.88 22.79 -22.04
C LYS A 61 -3.93 23.03 -23.22
N HIS A 62 -4.10 22.32 -24.34
CA HIS A 62 -3.28 22.44 -25.56
C HIS A 62 -1.76 22.53 -25.29
N ALA A 63 -1.29 21.76 -24.31
CA ALA A 63 0.11 21.80 -23.90
C ALA A 63 1.00 21.19 -24.99
N GLN A 64 2.14 21.83 -25.25
CA GLN A 64 3.12 21.35 -26.24
C GLN A 64 3.98 20.19 -25.71
N THR A 65 4.07 20.05 -24.39
CA THR A 65 4.91 19.05 -23.72
C THR A 65 4.18 18.48 -22.53
N TYR A 66 4.23 17.16 -22.39
CA TYR A 66 3.78 16.43 -21.20
C TYR A 66 4.95 15.67 -20.59
N SER A 67 4.99 15.62 -19.26
CA SER A 67 5.97 14.83 -18.50
C SER A 67 5.22 13.82 -17.64
N VAL A 68 5.71 12.57 -17.64
CA VAL A 68 5.15 11.49 -16.82
C VAL A 68 6.15 11.16 -15.73
N CYS A 69 5.71 11.21 -14.47
CA CYS A 69 6.52 10.87 -13.31
C CYS A 69 5.96 9.61 -12.65
N ASP A 70 6.82 8.63 -12.39
CA ASP A 70 6.47 7.42 -11.62
C ASP A 70 7.03 7.51 -10.20
N MET A 71 6.18 7.22 -9.20
CA MET A 71 6.61 7.20 -7.80
C MET A 71 7.18 5.83 -7.43
N ARG A 72 8.50 5.77 -7.26
CA ARG A 72 9.18 4.55 -6.83
C ARG A 72 8.68 4.09 -5.46
N GLN A 73 8.13 2.87 -5.41
CA GLN A 73 7.65 2.23 -4.18
C GLN A 73 6.62 3.10 -3.41
N GLY A 74 5.70 3.76 -4.14
CA GLY A 74 4.75 4.73 -3.59
C GLY A 74 3.99 4.27 -2.33
N PHE A 75 3.64 2.97 -2.22
CA PHE A 75 3.01 2.43 -1.02
C PHE A 75 3.82 2.67 0.26
N TRP A 76 5.14 2.50 0.21
CA TRP A 76 5.98 2.64 1.41
C TRP A 76 6.25 4.09 1.79
N GLN A 77 5.80 5.05 0.99
CA GLN A 77 5.90 6.47 1.30
C GLN A 77 4.77 6.90 2.25
N LEU A 78 3.60 6.25 2.18
CA LEU A 78 2.48 6.55 3.06
C LEU A 78 2.63 5.93 4.44
N GLU A 79 2.49 6.74 5.47
CA GLU A 79 2.42 6.31 6.86
C GLU A 79 1.02 5.76 7.21
N LEU A 80 1.00 4.63 7.91
CA LEU A 80 -0.22 4.09 8.47
C LEU A 80 -0.55 4.81 9.78
N ASP A 81 -1.84 5.03 10.02
CA ASP A 81 -2.34 5.41 11.33
C ASP A 81 -1.95 4.38 12.41
N GLU A 82 -1.55 4.85 13.60
CA GLU A 82 -1.04 3.99 14.69
C GLU A 82 -2.02 2.89 15.09
N GLN A 83 -3.33 3.16 15.13
CA GLN A 83 -4.34 2.16 15.48
C GLN A 83 -4.57 1.13 14.36
N SER A 84 -4.10 1.45 13.15
CA SER A 84 -4.18 0.56 12.00
C SER A 84 -2.92 -0.30 11.85
N LYS A 85 -1.76 0.14 12.37
CA LYS A 85 -0.49 -0.60 12.33
C LYS A 85 -0.63 -1.99 12.93
N GLU A 86 -1.26 -2.11 14.11
CA GLU A 86 -1.44 -3.40 14.80
C GLU A 86 -2.15 -4.46 13.94
N LYS A 87 -3.08 -4.06 13.07
CA LYS A 87 -3.88 -4.96 12.22
C LYS A 87 -3.06 -5.54 11.08
N THR A 88 -1.97 -4.88 10.73
CA THR A 88 -1.05 -5.30 9.66
C THR A 88 0.00 -6.29 10.14
N ALA A 89 -0.01 -6.65 11.42
CA ALA A 89 0.99 -7.52 12.02
C ALA A 89 1.07 -8.90 11.35
N PHE A 90 2.29 -9.41 11.23
CA PHE A 90 2.63 -10.68 10.61
C PHE A 90 3.74 -11.39 11.38
N MET A 91 3.76 -12.71 11.31
CA MET A 91 4.75 -13.56 11.97
C MET A 91 5.84 -14.01 10.99
N THR A 92 7.08 -13.96 11.44
CA THR A 92 8.24 -14.53 10.74
C THR A 92 8.99 -15.50 11.65
N HIS A 93 9.95 -16.24 11.10
CA HIS A 93 10.86 -17.07 11.89
C HIS A 93 11.71 -16.29 12.91
N ARG A 94 11.79 -14.94 12.80
CA ARG A 94 12.55 -14.07 13.70
C ARG A 94 11.69 -13.38 14.76
N GLY A 95 10.37 -13.55 14.69
CA GLY A 95 9.41 -12.88 15.56
C GLY A 95 8.30 -12.17 14.78
N GLN A 96 7.50 -11.41 15.53
CA GLN A 96 6.33 -10.70 15.04
C GLN A 96 6.68 -9.25 14.70
N TYR A 97 6.18 -8.79 13.56
CA TYR A 97 6.40 -7.45 13.05
C TYR A 97 5.10 -6.85 12.56
N GLU A 98 5.00 -5.53 12.53
CA GLU A 98 3.89 -4.77 11.95
C GLU A 98 4.42 -3.67 11.04
N PHE A 99 3.58 -3.18 10.14
CA PHE A 99 3.95 -2.15 9.19
C PHE A 99 3.71 -0.75 9.75
N ASN A 100 4.72 0.11 9.64
CA ASN A 100 4.58 1.56 9.86
C ASN A 100 4.10 2.29 8.61
N ARG A 101 4.35 1.71 7.43
CA ARG A 101 4.01 2.25 6.12
C ARG A 101 3.04 1.33 5.40
N LEU A 102 2.29 1.83 4.43
CA LEU A 102 1.26 1.03 3.77
C LEU A 102 1.87 -0.26 3.16
N PRO A 103 1.41 -1.46 3.55
CA PRO A 103 1.94 -2.69 2.99
C PRO A 103 1.58 -2.81 1.51
N LEU A 104 2.35 -3.60 0.78
CA LEU A 104 2.04 -3.93 -0.62
C LEU A 104 0.84 -4.90 -0.64
N TRP A 105 -0.11 -4.70 -1.56
CA TRP A 105 -1.25 -5.60 -1.84
C TRP A 105 -2.49 -5.62 -0.90
N PRO A 106 -2.73 -4.69 0.03
CA PRO A 106 -4.02 -4.65 0.69
C PRO A 106 -5.05 -4.04 -0.29
N SER A 107 -5.80 -4.89 -0.99
CA SER A 107 -6.74 -4.51 -2.06
C SER A 107 -7.78 -3.45 -1.67
N LYS A 108 -7.97 -3.22 -0.38
CA LYS A 108 -8.93 -2.25 0.18
C LYS A 108 -8.31 -0.91 0.62
N PHE A 109 -6.99 -0.75 0.57
CA PHE A 109 -6.31 0.43 1.11
C PHE A 109 -5.71 1.35 0.03
N THR A 110 -5.76 0.97 -1.25
CA THR A 110 -5.27 1.78 -2.38
C THR A 110 -6.00 3.12 -2.55
N CYS A 111 -7.19 3.27 -1.97
CA CYS A 111 -7.98 4.50 -2.08
C CYS A 111 -7.39 5.67 -1.27
N ASN A 112 -6.57 5.42 -0.26
CA ASN A 112 -6.03 6.47 0.61
C ASN A 112 -4.89 7.28 -0.03
N LEU A 113 -4.32 6.82 -1.16
CA LEU A 113 -3.25 7.52 -1.89
C LEU A 113 -3.71 8.81 -2.59
N GLN A 114 -5.00 9.13 -2.57
CA GLN A 114 -5.57 10.26 -3.32
C GLN A 114 -6.03 11.42 -2.42
N HIS A 115 -5.84 11.32 -1.11
CA HIS A 115 -6.35 12.26 -0.12
C HIS A 115 -5.22 12.91 0.70
N ASP A 116 -4.19 13.41 0.01
CA ASP A 116 -3.21 14.34 0.60
C ASP A 116 -3.57 15.79 0.22
N ASN A 117 -4.79 16.22 0.55
CA ASN A 117 -5.19 17.64 0.52
C ASN A 117 -6.23 17.90 1.61
N GLU A 118 -5.74 18.25 2.80
CA GLU A 118 -6.21 19.39 3.61
C GLU A 118 -5.05 19.88 4.49
#